data_AF-A0A931UUV2-F1
#
_entry.id   AF-A0A931UUV2-F1
#
_cell.length_a   1.000
_cell.length_b   1.000
_cell.length_c   1.000
_cell.angle_alpha   90.00
_cell.angle_beta   90.00
_cell.angle_gamma   90.00
#
_symmetry.space_group_name_H-M   'P 1'
#
loop_
_entity.id
_entity.type
_entity.pdbx_description
1 polymer ?
#
loop_
_entity_poly.entity_id
_entity_poly.type
_entity_poly.pdbx_seq_one_letter_code
_entity_poly.pdbx_strand_id
1 'polypeptide(L)'
;MRFLVFSALLVASTSCSPRAVTSGQIGCPASEITITNDESGWSTRTWTAHCRGKTYYCSSHSGGGSQATAQVSCKEAQQPASGAVESSSDVGGCKYDTQCKGERVCQNGRCVEPQ
;
A
#
# COMPACT_ATOMS: atom_id res chain seq x y z
N MET A 1 58.51 20.48 10.78
CA MET A 1 57.46 19.68 11.48
C MET A 1 56.31 20.58 11.87
N ARG A 2 55.20 20.54 11.13
CA ARG A 2 53.88 21.02 11.56
C ARG A 2 52.86 20.47 10.56
N PHE A 3 52.47 19.22 10.78
CA PHE A 3 51.36 18.59 10.06
C PHE A 3 50.06 19.22 10.58
N LEU A 4 49.47 20.13 9.80
CA LEU A 4 48.08 20.50 9.97
C LEU A 4 47.24 19.35 9.43
N VAL A 5 46.98 18.36 10.29
CA VAL A 5 45.97 17.33 10.08
C VAL A 5 44.61 18.04 10.16
N PHE A 6 44.13 18.57 9.04
CA PHE A 6 42.73 18.96 8.88
C PHE A 6 41.90 17.68 8.86
N SER A 7 41.49 17.24 10.05
CA SER A 7 40.54 16.14 10.24
C SER A 7 39.24 16.49 9.53
N ALA A 8 39.09 16.01 8.30
CA ALA A 8 37.85 15.97 7.56
C ALA A 8 36.89 15.00 8.28
N LEU A 9 36.18 15.51 9.29
CA LEU A 9 35.07 14.80 9.91
C LEU A 9 33.85 14.93 8.97
N LEU A 10 33.88 14.16 7.88
CA LEU A 10 32.72 13.93 7.01
C LEU A 10 31.71 13.10 7.79
N VAL A 11 30.86 13.77 8.56
CA VAL A 11 29.66 13.17 9.15
C VAL A 11 28.72 12.87 7.99
N ALA A 12 28.83 11.67 7.42
CA ALA A 12 27.85 11.13 6.50
C ALA A 12 26.57 10.88 7.29
N SER A 13 25.71 11.90 7.36
CA SER A 13 24.36 11.75 7.87
C SER A 13 23.62 10.76 6.95
N THR A 14 23.55 9.50 7.36
CA THR A 14 22.70 8.49 6.73
C THR A 14 21.24 8.83 7.02
N SER A 15 20.74 9.86 6.34
CA SER A 15 19.31 10.11 6.24
C SER A 15 18.71 8.90 5.52
N CYS A 16 18.06 8.04 6.28
CA CYS A 16 17.42 6.83 5.75
C CYS A 16 16.32 7.27 4.78
N SER A 17 16.61 7.18 3.47
CA SER A 17 15.66 7.56 2.43
C SER A 17 14.46 6.61 2.48
N PRO A 18 13.21 7.09 2.36
CA PRO A 18 12.03 6.22 2.32
C PRO A 18 12.11 5.18 1.19
N ARG A 19 12.90 5.44 0.13
CA ARG A 19 13.21 4.49 -0.94
C ARG A 19 14.03 3.29 -0.46
N ALA A 20 15.02 3.51 0.41
CA ALA A 20 15.85 2.44 0.96
C ALA A 20 15.01 1.52 1.86
N VAL A 21 14.17 2.11 2.72
CA VAL A 21 13.29 1.33 3.60
C VAL A 21 12.24 0.57 2.78
N THR A 22 11.65 1.22 1.78
CA THR A 22 10.67 0.58 0.90
C THR A 22 11.33 -0.55 0.11
N SER A 23 12.55 -0.37 -0.40
CA SER A 23 13.26 -1.39 -1.19
C SER A 23 13.42 -2.73 -0.46
N GLY A 24 13.76 -2.68 0.83
CA GLY A 24 13.86 -3.88 1.67
C GLY A 24 12.50 -4.53 1.97
N GLN A 25 11.43 -3.75 2.05
CA GLN A 25 10.08 -4.25 2.36
C GLN A 25 9.38 -4.87 1.14
N ILE A 26 9.54 -4.29 -0.05
CA ILE A 26 8.80 -4.73 -1.25
C ILE A 26 9.67 -5.56 -2.22
N GLY A 27 10.98 -5.65 -1.99
CA GLY A 27 11.91 -6.40 -2.86
C GLY A 27 12.25 -5.70 -4.18
N CYS A 28 11.99 -4.40 -4.30
CA CYS A 28 12.34 -3.59 -5.46
C CYS A 28 13.62 -2.80 -5.24
N PRO A 29 14.50 -2.64 -6.25
CA PRO A 29 15.67 -1.80 -6.10
C PRO A 29 15.28 -0.33 -5.90
N ALA A 30 15.99 0.38 -5.03
CA ALA A 30 15.68 1.77 -4.67
C ALA A 30 15.68 2.74 -5.87
N SER A 31 16.40 2.40 -6.94
CA SER A 31 16.43 3.14 -8.21
C SER A 31 15.14 3.03 -9.03
N GLU A 32 14.36 1.96 -8.85
CA GLU A 32 13.10 1.73 -9.56
C GLU A 32 11.87 2.18 -8.75
N ILE A 33 12.08 2.64 -7.51
CA ILE A 33 11.00 3.07 -6.61
C ILE A 33 10.72 4.56 -6.79
N THR A 34 9.50 4.87 -7.22
CA THR A 34 8.97 6.23 -7.25
C THR A 34 8.05 6.45 -6.05
N ILE A 35 8.33 7.45 -5.23
CA ILE A 35 7.52 7.78 -4.05
C ILE A 35 6.57 8.92 -4.41
N THR A 36 5.29 8.78 -4.07
CA THR A 36 4.21 9.76 -4.25
C THR A 36 3.36 9.83 -2.98
N ASN A 37 2.53 10.87 -2.83
CA ASN A 37 1.62 11.05 -1.68
C ASN A 37 2.31 10.87 -0.31
N ASP A 38 3.46 11.52 -0.14
CA ASP A 38 4.25 11.46 1.08
C ASP A 38 3.71 12.47 2.10
N GLU A 39 3.01 11.96 3.10
CA GLU A 39 2.38 12.73 4.15
C GLU A 39 3.03 12.39 5.50
N SER A 40 3.55 13.39 6.18
CA SER A 40 4.11 13.24 7.53
C SER A 40 3.19 13.90 8.56
N GLY A 41 2.61 13.10 9.44
CA GLY A 41 1.96 13.53 10.67
C GLY A 41 2.93 13.54 11.87
N TRP A 42 2.39 13.90 13.03
CA TRP A 42 3.14 14.07 14.28
C TRP A 42 3.84 12.81 14.80
N SER A 43 3.32 11.62 14.51
CA SER A 43 3.87 10.33 14.95
C SER A 43 3.84 9.25 13.86
N THR A 44 3.28 9.58 12.70
CA THR A 44 3.04 8.65 11.59
C THR A 44 3.36 9.33 10.28
N ARG A 45 4.02 8.63 9.37
CA ARG A 45 4.25 9.06 8.00
C ARG A 45 3.71 8.02 7.04
N THR A 46 3.02 8.43 6.00
CA THR A 46 2.46 7.57 4.98
C THR A 46 2.98 7.98 3.62
N TRP A 47 3.25 7.02 2.75
CA TRP A 47 3.65 7.30 1.38
C TRP A 47 3.20 6.18 0.45
N THR A 48 3.07 6.51 -0.82
CA THR A 48 2.80 5.55 -1.90
C THR A 48 4.09 5.29 -2.66
N ALA A 49 4.42 4.03 -2.88
CA ALA A 49 5.59 3.61 -3.67
C ALA A 49 5.14 2.89 -4.93
N HIS A 50 5.67 3.32 -6.08
CA HIS A 50 5.46 2.66 -7.36
C HIS A 50 6.74 1.94 -7.78
N CYS A 51 6.62 0.68 -8.16
CA CYS A 51 7.71 -0.13 -8.68
C CYS A 51 7.17 -1.08 -9.76
N ARG A 52 7.77 -1.08 -10.96
CA ARG A 52 7.44 -2.01 -12.06
C ARG A 52 5.93 -2.11 -12.37
N GLY A 53 5.22 -0.97 -12.32
CA GLY A 53 3.77 -0.91 -12.56
C GLY A 53 2.91 -1.39 -11.39
N LYS A 54 3.50 -1.81 -10.27
CA LYS A 54 2.80 -2.10 -9.01
C LYS A 54 2.83 -0.87 -8.11
N THR A 55 1.73 -0.66 -7.41
CA THR A 55 1.59 0.40 -6.41
C THR A 55 1.61 -0.23 -5.03
N TYR A 56 2.28 0.40 -4.08
CA TYR A 56 2.41 -0.05 -2.69
C TYR A 56 2.06 1.10 -1.76
N TYR A 57 1.25 0.83 -0.74
CA TYR A 57 0.93 1.79 0.30
C TYR A 57 1.77 1.49 1.53
N CYS A 58 2.58 2.46 1.92
CA CYS A 58 3.52 2.36 3.03
C CYS A 58 3.12 3.30 4.16
N SER A 59 3.34 2.86 5.40
CA SER A 59 3.21 3.68 6.59
C SER A 59 4.34 3.40 7.57
N SER A 60 4.77 4.44 8.29
CA SER A 60 5.74 4.35 9.37
C SER A 60 5.21 4.99 10.63
N HIS A 61 5.28 4.32 11.76
CA HIS A 61 5.08 4.93 13.08
C HIS A 61 6.44 5.19 13.74
N SER A 62 6.71 6.43 14.14
CA SER A 62 7.88 6.78 14.95
C SER A 62 7.52 6.70 16.43
N GLY A 63 7.97 5.65 17.12
CA GLY A 63 7.91 5.60 18.58
C GLY A 63 8.84 6.66 19.19
N GLY A 64 8.31 7.54 20.04
CA GLY A 64 9.05 8.66 20.64
C GLY A 64 10.17 8.20 21.59
N GLY A 65 11.35 7.90 21.04
CA GLY A 65 12.55 7.53 21.77
C GLY A 65 13.81 7.61 20.89
N SER A 66 14.96 7.85 21.49
CA SER A 66 16.28 8.09 20.87
C SER A 66 16.87 6.92 20.06
N GLN A 67 16.13 5.80 19.95
CA GLN A 67 16.35 4.69 19.02
C GLN A 67 15.02 4.32 18.35
N ALA A 68 14.35 5.29 17.73
CA ALA A 68 13.10 5.05 17.01
C ALA A 68 13.37 4.16 15.78
N THR A 69 13.29 2.84 15.94
CA THR A 69 13.07 1.91 14.83
C THR A 69 11.68 2.20 14.28
N ALA A 70 11.60 3.16 13.36
CA ALA A 70 10.35 3.47 12.68
C ALA A 70 9.82 2.16 12.05
N GLN A 71 8.72 1.65 12.60
CA GLN A 71 8.09 0.43 12.12
C GLN A 71 7.43 0.76 10.80
N VAL A 72 8.06 0.32 9.70
CA VAL A 72 7.56 0.57 8.34
C VAL A 72 6.85 -0.68 7.83
N SER A 73 5.60 -0.50 7.41
CA SER A 73 4.78 -1.53 6.79
C SER A 73 4.39 -1.05 5.40
N CYS A 74 4.76 -1.83 4.37
CA CYS A 74 4.35 -1.59 2.99
C CYS A 74 3.51 -2.77 2.52
N LYS A 75 2.32 -2.49 2.00
CA LYS A 75 1.47 -3.50 1.35
C LYS A 75 1.29 -3.12 -0.10
N GLU A 76 1.38 -4.10 -1.00
CA GLU A 76 0.94 -3.89 -2.39
C GLU A 76 -0.51 -3.43 -2.34
N ALA A 77 -0.83 -2.47 -3.20
CA ALA A 77 -2.19 -2.05 -3.47
C ALA A 77 -2.92 -3.25 -4.08
N GLN A 78 -3.34 -4.19 -3.23
CA GLN A 78 -4.48 -5.02 -3.51
C GLN A 78 -5.58 -3.99 -3.76
N GLN A 79 -5.99 -3.86 -5.03
CA GLN A 79 -7.18 -3.15 -5.46
C GLN A 79 -8.20 -3.21 -4.32
N PRO A 80 -8.69 -2.05 -3.84
CA PRO A 80 -9.25 -1.88 -2.50
C PRO A 80 -10.06 -3.11 -2.12
N ALA A 81 -9.81 -3.63 -0.92
CA ALA A 81 -10.58 -4.73 -0.36
C ALA A 81 -12.01 -4.63 -0.86
N SER A 82 -12.36 -5.53 -1.78
CA SER A 82 -13.71 -5.77 -2.27
C SER A 82 -14.50 -6.35 -1.10
N GLY A 83 -14.70 -5.53 -0.08
CA GLY A 83 -15.49 -5.78 1.12
C GLY A 83 -16.73 -4.89 1.16
N ALA A 84 -17.07 -4.26 0.04
CA ALA A 84 -18.36 -3.65 -0.24
C ALA A 84 -18.50 -3.37 -1.74
N VAL A 85 -18.36 -4.40 -2.58
CA VAL A 85 -19.22 -4.47 -3.76
C VAL A 85 -20.17 -5.62 -3.49
N GLU A 86 -21.44 -5.25 -3.38
CA GLU A 86 -22.55 -6.14 -3.61
C GLU A 86 -22.21 -7.10 -4.72
N SER A 87 -22.56 -8.33 -4.44
CA SER A 87 -22.48 -9.45 -5.35
C SER A 87 -23.01 -9.12 -6.73
N SER A 88 -22.10 -8.79 -7.63
CA SER A 88 -22.31 -8.95 -9.04
C SER A 88 -22.29 -10.45 -9.33
N SER A 89 -23.47 -11.05 -9.22
CA SER A 89 -23.88 -12.20 -10.03
C SER A 89 -23.97 -11.82 -11.53
N ASP A 90 -23.41 -10.68 -11.94
CA ASP A 90 -23.64 -10.01 -13.22
C ASP A 90 -22.76 -10.49 -14.38
N VAL A 91 -22.42 -11.78 -14.44
CA VAL A 91 -22.12 -12.40 -15.76
C VAL A 91 -22.65 -13.83 -15.87
N GLY A 92 -23.66 -14.20 -15.06
CA GLY A 92 -24.32 -15.50 -15.19
C GLY A 92 -25.80 -15.31 -14.96
N GLY A 93 -26.60 -15.41 -16.03
CA GLY A 93 -28.05 -15.46 -15.89
C GLY A 93 -28.49 -16.58 -14.93
N CYS A 94 -29.69 -16.47 -14.40
CA CYS A 94 -30.22 -17.50 -13.51
C CYS A 94 -30.82 -18.68 -14.29
N LYS A 95 -30.79 -19.88 -13.72
CA LYS A 95 -31.53 -21.06 -14.23
C LYS A 95 -32.68 -21.48 -13.30
N TYR A 96 -32.52 -21.21 -12.01
CA TYR A 96 -33.47 -21.54 -10.95
C TYR A 96 -33.54 -20.40 -9.93
N ASP A 97 -34.66 -20.28 -9.22
CA ASP A 97 -34.92 -19.18 -8.26
C ASP A 97 -33.91 -19.12 -7.12
N THR A 98 -33.40 -20.29 -6.70
CA THR A 98 -32.38 -20.39 -5.63
C THR A 98 -31.03 -19.76 -5.99
N GLN A 99 -30.81 -19.42 -7.25
CA GLN A 99 -29.61 -18.72 -7.73
C GLN A 99 -29.75 -17.20 -7.61
N CYS A 100 -30.97 -16.71 -7.41
CA CYS A 100 -31.25 -15.31 -7.22
C CYS A 100 -31.05 -14.93 -5.75
N LYS A 101 -30.52 -13.72 -5.54
CA LYS A 101 -30.31 -13.19 -4.19
C LYS A 101 -31.59 -12.62 -3.62
N GLY A 102 -31.85 -12.91 -2.35
CA GLY A 102 -33.04 -12.46 -1.65
C GLY A 102 -34.29 -13.20 -2.13
N GLU A 103 -35.37 -12.46 -2.32
CA GLU A 103 -36.68 -12.99 -2.70
C GLU A 103 -36.94 -12.90 -4.23
N ARG A 104 -35.90 -12.65 -5.01
CA ARG A 104 -36.00 -12.52 -6.47
C ARG A 104 -36.24 -13.88 -7.12
N VAL A 105 -37.04 -13.88 -8.18
CA VAL A 105 -37.43 -15.09 -8.95
C VAL A 105 -36.70 -15.10 -10.29
N CYS A 106 -36.34 -16.28 -10.79
CA CYS A 106 -35.65 -16.40 -12.07
C CYS A 106 -36.62 -16.36 -13.25
N GLN A 107 -36.58 -15.29 -14.04
CA GLN A 107 -37.38 -15.13 -15.26
C GLN A 107 -36.49 -14.84 -16.47
N ASN A 108 -36.57 -15.67 -17.52
CA ASN A 108 -35.82 -15.50 -18.77
C ASN A 108 -34.31 -15.33 -18.57
N GLY A 109 -33.72 -16.07 -17.63
CA GLY A 109 -32.30 -15.95 -17.32
C GLY A 109 -31.93 -14.72 -16.49
N ARG A 110 -32.91 -13.97 -15.97
CA ARG A 110 -32.70 -12.80 -15.11
C ARG A 110 -33.48 -12.92 -13.81
N CYS A 111 -32.83 -12.57 -12.70
CA CYS A 111 -33.51 -12.45 -11.42
C CYS A 111 -34.38 -11.19 -11.42
N VAL A 112 -35.69 -11.31 -11.20
CA VAL A 112 -36.64 -10.19 -11.14
C VAL A 112 -37.40 -10.21 -9.81
N GLU A 113 -38.01 -9.09 -9.42
CA GLU A 113 -38.86 -9.02 -8.23
C GLU A 113 -40.23 -9.66 -8.53
N PRO A 114 -40.79 -10.48 -7.61
CA PRO A 114 -42.16 -10.97 -7.73
C PRO A 114 -43.15 -9.81 -7.57
N GLN A 115 -44.22 -9.79 -8.38
CA GLN A 115 -45.34 -8.85 -8.24
C GLN A 115 -46.40 -9.34 -7.26
#